data_AF-A0A7S2DM64-F1
#
_entry.id   AF-A0A7S2DM64-F1
#
_cell.length_a   1.000
_cell.length_b   1.000
_cell.length_c   1.000
_cell.angle_alpha   90.00
_cell.angle_beta   90.00
_cell.angle_gamma   90.00
#
_symmetry.space_group_name_H-M   'P 1'
#
loop_
_entity.id
_entity.type
_entity.pdbx_description
1 polymer ?
#
loop_
_entity_poly.entity_id
_entity_poly.type
_entity_poly.pdbx_seq_one_letter_code
_entity_poly.pdbx_strand_id
1 'polypeptide(L)'
;KVAIKWPVENDEVNTLKHLQQRPHPGLGLPRLLSTGEYQEETYIVTEAFGTPLLKIFMLLEGRPATKRWSAMKVLGRLMVRRLQSLHAAGLVHCDISPENILLGPPPADSSASGDFAPFLVDFGHAKRFPGGVTLAASDAGSIEWSSIRSATSREPVPEDDLQALGWVLMHGIFGELPWFKMLVVAYKDWDSRFT
;
A
#
# COMPACT_ATOMS: atom_id res chain seq x y z
N LYS A 1 -0.11 1.62 -21.40
CA LYS A 1 -1.37 1.42 -20.64
C LYS A 1 -1.34 2.36 -19.44
N VAL A 2 -2.47 2.93 -19.04
CA VAL A 2 -2.60 3.82 -17.88
C VAL A 2 -3.66 3.28 -16.93
N ALA A 3 -3.58 3.64 -15.65
CA ALA A 3 -4.63 3.41 -14.66
C ALA A 3 -5.37 4.73 -14.41
N ILE A 4 -6.70 4.65 -14.29
CA ILE A 4 -7.54 5.79 -13.94
C ILE A 4 -8.28 5.43 -12.65
N LYS A 5 -8.16 6.28 -11.63
CA LYS A 5 -8.94 6.16 -10.37
C LYS A 5 -9.93 7.33 -10.35
N TRP A 6 -11.21 7.01 -10.15
CA TRP A 6 -12.33 7.94 -10.08
C TRP A 6 -13.48 7.30 -9.27
N PRO A 7 -14.15 8.05 -8.37
CA PRO A 7 -13.77 9.39 -7.89
C PRO A 7 -12.53 9.33 -6.98
N VAL A 8 -11.86 10.46 -6.80
CA VAL A 8 -10.68 10.59 -5.93
C VAL A 8 -10.77 11.87 -5.12
N GLU A 9 -10.51 11.76 -3.82
CA GLU A 9 -10.46 12.91 -2.93
C GLU A 9 -9.28 13.84 -3.23
N ASN A 10 -9.47 15.14 -3.02
CA ASN A 10 -8.44 16.14 -3.25
C ASN A 10 -7.15 15.89 -2.45
N ASP A 11 -7.25 15.27 -1.27
CA ASP A 11 -6.10 14.95 -0.43
C ASP A 11 -5.16 13.93 -1.09
N GLU A 12 -5.71 12.90 -1.75
CA GLU A 12 -4.91 11.92 -2.51
C GLU A 12 -4.23 12.60 -3.71
N VAL A 13 -4.96 13.45 -4.43
CA VAL A 13 -4.43 14.23 -5.57
C VAL A 13 -3.25 15.09 -5.13
N ASN A 14 -3.41 15.82 -4.02
CA ASN A 14 -2.39 16.70 -3.46
C ASN A 14 -1.16 15.91 -3.00
N THR A 15 -1.38 14.74 -2.39
CA THR A 15 -0.32 13.82 -1.98
C THR A 15 0.49 13.35 -3.17
N LEU A 16 -0.16 12.92 -4.26
CA LEU A 16 0.53 12.49 -5.47
C LEU A 16 1.30 13.63 -6.14
N LYS A 17 0.73 14.83 -6.21
CA LYS A 17 1.41 16.04 -6.73
C LYS A 17 2.68 16.36 -5.92
N HIS A 18 2.59 16.31 -4.58
CA HIS A 18 3.74 16.52 -3.69
C HIS A 18 4.84 15.49 -3.95
N LEU A 19 4.48 14.21 -4.11
CA LEU A 19 5.44 13.14 -4.43
C LEU A 19 6.15 13.35 -5.77
N GLN A 20 5.51 13.97 -6.76
CA GLN A 20 6.14 14.26 -8.07
C GLN A 20 7.20 15.37 -8.01
N GLN A 21 7.14 16.28 -7.04
CA GLN A 21 8.07 17.42 -6.94
C GLN A 21 9.46 17.04 -6.39
N ARG A 22 9.69 15.76 -6.12
CA ARG A 22 10.90 15.25 -5.49
C ARG A 22 12.04 15.08 -6.49
N PRO A 23 13.32 15.05 -6.05
CA PRO A 23 14.47 14.84 -6.93
C PRO A 23 14.47 13.47 -7.66
N HIS A 24 13.81 12.47 -7.06
CA HIS A 24 13.68 11.12 -7.62
C HIS A 24 12.20 10.68 -7.61
N PRO A 25 11.37 11.29 -8.46
CA PRO A 25 9.95 10.95 -8.54
C PRO A 25 9.84 9.57 -9.18
N GLY A 26 9.35 8.58 -8.44
CA GLY A 26 8.98 7.26 -8.98
C GLY A 26 9.83 6.06 -8.57
N LEU A 27 10.73 6.15 -7.57
CA LEU A 27 11.35 4.93 -7.02
C LEU A 27 10.29 4.09 -6.26
N GLY A 28 9.62 3.21 -7.00
CA GLY A 28 8.56 2.33 -6.50
C GLY A 28 7.31 3.03 -5.98
N LEU A 29 7.04 4.24 -6.48
CA LEU A 29 5.80 5.00 -6.29
C LEU A 29 5.24 5.39 -7.67
N PRO A 30 3.92 5.62 -7.83
CA PRO A 30 3.32 5.90 -9.13
C PRO A 30 3.68 7.31 -9.64
N ARG A 31 3.95 7.42 -10.95
CA ARG A 31 3.93 8.74 -11.60
C ARG A 31 2.50 9.20 -11.81
N LEU A 32 2.18 10.40 -11.35
CA LEU A 32 0.96 11.11 -11.71
C LEU A 32 1.11 11.64 -13.14
N LEU A 33 0.31 11.11 -14.06
CA LEU A 33 0.36 11.46 -15.49
C LEU A 33 -0.59 12.60 -15.82
N SER A 34 -1.78 12.61 -15.22
CA SER A 34 -2.78 13.66 -15.42
C SER A 34 -3.77 13.67 -14.26
N THR A 35 -4.47 14.80 -14.10
CA THR A 35 -5.65 14.95 -13.25
C THR A 35 -6.75 15.64 -14.05
N GLY A 36 -8.00 15.43 -13.70
CA GLY A 36 -9.12 16.17 -14.29
C GLY A 36 -10.41 15.92 -13.53
N GLU A 37 -11.52 16.39 -14.09
CA GLU A 37 -12.85 16.25 -13.50
C GLU A 37 -13.77 15.49 -14.45
N TYR A 38 -14.61 14.62 -13.89
CA TYR A 38 -15.67 13.93 -14.58
C TYR A 38 -16.90 13.86 -13.66
N GLN A 39 -18.03 14.39 -14.12
CA GLN A 39 -19.27 14.50 -13.33
C GLN A 39 -19.07 15.21 -11.98
N GLU A 40 -18.38 16.36 -11.99
CA GLU A 40 -18.06 17.17 -10.79
C GLU A 40 -17.14 16.50 -9.77
N GLU A 41 -16.66 15.28 -10.05
CA GLU A 41 -15.74 14.53 -9.21
C GLU A 41 -14.35 14.44 -9.85
N THR A 42 -13.32 14.46 -9.01
CA THR A 42 -11.93 14.44 -9.48
C THR A 42 -11.49 13.02 -9.88
N TYR A 43 -10.70 12.91 -10.95
CA TYR A 43 -9.98 11.69 -11.31
C TYR A 43 -8.47 11.94 -11.41
N ILE A 44 -7.70 10.86 -11.19
CA ILE A 44 -6.26 10.82 -11.44
C ILE A 44 -5.94 9.77 -12.50
N VAL A 45 -4.89 10.04 -13.28
CA VAL A 45 -4.31 9.10 -14.24
C VAL A 45 -2.87 8.81 -13.82
N THR A 46 -2.54 7.53 -13.66
CA THR A 46 -1.21 7.07 -13.26
C THR A 46 -0.69 5.97 -14.20
N GLU A 47 0.56 5.56 -13.99
CA GLU A 47 1.11 4.38 -14.64
C GLU A 47 0.29 3.12 -14.29
N ALA A 48 0.00 2.28 -15.29
CA ALA A 48 -0.66 1.00 -15.03
C ALA A 48 0.35 -0.02 -14.54
N PHE A 49 0.13 -0.55 -13.34
CA PHE A 49 0.92 -1.64 -12.78
C PHE A 49 0.26 -2.99 -13.03
N GLY A 50 1.01 -4.06 -12.78
CA GLY A 50 0.61 -5.43 -13.00
C GLY A 50 -0.11 -6.04 -11.81
N THR A 51 0.36 -7.21 -11.40
CA THR A 51 -0.36 -8.06 -10.46
C THR A 51 -0.19 -7.55 -9.02
N PRO A 52 -1.27 -7.37 -8.24
CA PRO A 52 -1.18 -7.07 -6.81
C PRO A 52 -0.59 -8.26 -6.06
N LEU A 53 0.10 -7.99 -4.96
CA LEU A 53 0.78 -8.99 -4.17
C LEU A 53 -0.20 -10.01 -3.57
N LEU A 54 -1.44 -9.62 -3.28
CA LEU A 54 -2.51 -10.53 -2.88
C LEU A 54 -2.63 -11.74 -3.83
N LYS A 55 -2.64 -11.49 -5.13
CA LYS A 55 -2.74 -12.56 -6.15
C LYS A 55 -1.46 -13.39 -6.22
N ILE A 56 -0.29 -12.79 -5.96
CA ILE A 56 0.97 -13.54 -5.86
C ILE A 56 0.94 -14.47 -4.65
N PHE A 57 0.40 -14.04 -3.52
CA PHE A 57 0.26 -14.89 -2.33
C PHE A 57 -0.64 -16.09 -2.59
N MET A 58 -1.78 -15.90 -3.24
CA MET A 58 -2.65 -16.99 -3.68
C MET A 58 -1.90 -18.01 -4.57
N LEU A 59 -1.05 -17.55 -5.49
CA LEU A 59 -0.24 -18.44 -6.33
C LEU A 59 0.88 -19.19 -5.57
N LEU A 60 1.28 -18.65 -4.41
CA LEU A 60 2.28 -19.25 -3.53
C LEU A 60 1.67 -20.17 -2.47
N GLU A 61 0.34 -20.26 -2.38
CA GLU A 61 -0.33 -21.21 -1.50
C GLU A 61 0.12 -22.66 -1.77
N GLY A 62 0.16 -23.47 -0.72
CA GLY A 62 0.72 -24.83 -0.76
C GLY A 62 2.24 -24.94 -0.97
N ARG A 63 2.95 -23.86 -1.38
CA ARG A 63 4.42 -23.89 -1.48
C ARG A 63 5.09 -24.00 -0.09
N PRO A 64 6.26 -24.65 0.03
CA PRO A 64 6.99 -24.71 1.30
C PRO A 64 7.39 -23.32 1.80
N ALA A 65 7.32 -23.12 3.13
CA ALA A 65 7.67 -21.86 3.77
C ALA A 65 9.10 -21.38 3.44
N THR A 66 10.05 -22.30 3.23
CA THR A 66 11.43 -21.97 2.82
C THR A 66 11.51 -21.28 1.45
N LYS A 67 10.66 -21.69 0.50
CA LYS A 67 10.57 -21.04 -0.82
C LYS A 67 9.89 -19.67 -0.72
N ARG A 68 8.80 -19.58 0.05
CA ARG A 68 8.10 -18.31 0.29
C ARG A 68 8.98 -17.30 1.01
N TRP A 69 9.73 -17.73 2.03
CA TRP A 69 10.70 -16.92 2.76
C TRP A 69 11.72 -16.25 1.84
N SER A 70 12.24 -17.00 0.86
CA SER A 70 13.24 -16.45 -0.08
C SER A 70 12.65 -15.31 -0.92
N ALA A 71 11.42 -15.47 -1.41
CA ALA A 71 10.69 -14.42 -2.13
C ALA A 71 10.37 -13.23 -1.21
N MET A 72 9.83 -13.47 -0.02
CA MET A 72 9.44 -12.42 0.94
C MET A 72 10.65 -11.61 1.42
N LYS A 73 11.83 -12.23 1.53
CA LYS A 73 13.07 -11.53 1.86
C LYS A 73 13.48 -10.53 0.77
N VAL A 74 13.31 -10.88 -0.51
CA VAL A 74 13.60 -9.97 -1.63
C VAL A 74 12.57 -8.83 -1.64
N LEU A 75 11.28 -9.17 -1.54
CA LEU A 75 10.19 -8.21 -1.48
C LEU A 75 10.37 -7.21 -0.33
N GLY A 76 10.67 -7.69 0.88
CA GLY A 76 10.87 -6.85 2.06
C GLY A 76 11.99 -5.82 1.86
N ARG A 77 13.15 -6.24 1.32
CA ARG A 77 14.23 -5.29 1.00
C ARG A 77 13.81 -4.24 0.00
N LEU A 78 13.02 -4.62 -0.99
CA LEU A 78 12.52 -3.71 -2.00
C LEU A 78 11.52 -2.73 -1.38
N MET A 79 10.54 -3.21 -0.62
CA MET A 79 9.50 -2.39 0.01
C MET A 79 10.06 -1.42 1.05
N VAL A 80 11.05 -1.80 1.85
CA VAL A 80 11.71 -0.88 2.79
C VAL A 80 12.27 0.34 2.07
N ARG A 81 12.85 0.18 0.86
CA ARG A 81 13.33 1.33 0.07
C ARG A 81 12.20 2.24 -0.42
N ARG A 82 11.01 1.69 -0.69
CA ARG A 82 9.82 2.48 -1.09
C ARG A 82 9.29 3.28 0.09
N LEU A 83 9.16 2.62 1.25
CA LEU A 83 8.76 3.27 2.49
C LEU A 83 9.76 4.35 2.90
N GLN A 84 11.07 4.07 2.86
CA GLN A 84 12.11 5.09 3.07
C GLN A 84 11.94 6.28 2.14
N SER A 85 11.64 6.04 0.86
CA SER A 85 11.35 7.11 -0.09
C SER A 85 10.11 7.90 0.34
N LEU A 86 8.99 7.24 0.63
CA LEU A 86 7.74 7.89 1.06
C LEU A 86 7.94 8.71 2.35
N HIS A 87 8.56 8.13 3.36
CA HIS A 87 8.83 8.73 4.65
C HIS A 87 9.75 9.95 4.54
N ALA A 88 10.77 9.89 3.65
CA ALA A 88 11.62 11.04 3.35
C ALA A 88 10.87 12.19 2.64
N ALA A 89 9.67 11.95 2.10
CA ALA A 89 8.78 12.99 1.59
C ALA A 89 7.91 13.63 2.68
N GLY A 90 8.06 13.20 3.93
CA GLY A 90 7.22 13.64 5.05
C GLY A 90 5.80 13.07 5.00
N LEU A 91 5.66 11.82 4.55
CA LEU A 91 4.38 11.12 4.43
C LEU A 91 4.47 9.74 5.06
N VAL A 92 3.37 9.27 5.63
CA VAL A 92 3.11 7.89 6.08
C VAL A 92 1.95 7.36 5.23
N HIS A 93 2.03 6.11 4.77
CA HIS A 93 1.02 5.56 3.86
C HIS A 93 -0.30 5.24 4.58
N CYS A 94 -0.20 4.69 5.79
CA CYS A 94 -1.34 4.31 6.65
C CYS A 94 -2.20 3.14 6.14
N ASP A 95 -1.90 2.57 4.97
CA ASP A 95 -2.69 1.48 4.37
C ASP A 95 -1.79 0.51 3.58
N ILE A 96 -0.74 0.02 4.23
CA ILE A 96 0.15 -0.99 3.66
C ILE A 96 -0.54 -2.34 3.68
N SER A 97 -0.91 -2.84 2.51
CA SER A 97 -1.62 -4.11 2.32
C SER A 97 -1.13 -4.86 1.07
N PRO A 98 -1.40 -6.17 0.92
CA PRO A 98 -1.06 -6.90 -0.30
C PRO A 98 -1.81 -6.39 -1.55
N GLU A 99 -2.95 -5.73 -1.39
CA GLU A 99 -3.75 -5.11 -2.45
C GLU A 99 -3.05 -3.86 -3.00
N ASN A 100 -2.42 -3.09 -2.12
CA ASN A 100 -1.77 -1.81 -2.44
C ASN A 100 -0.29 -1.96 -2.84
N ILE A 101 0.21 -3.20 -2.96
CA ILE A 101 1.56 -3.49 -3.45
C ILE A 101 1.46 -4.20 -4.80
N LEU A 102 1.74 -3.50 -5.89
CA LEU A 102 1.63 -4.04 -7.24
C LEU A 102 3.01 -4.29 -7.85
N LEU A 103 3.13 -5.37 -8.62
CA LEU A 103 4.32 -5.62 -9.42
C LEU A 103 4.32 -4.71 -10.65
N GLY A 104 5.43 -4.02 -10.88
CA GLY A 104 5.64 -3.19 -12.06
C GLY A 104 5.61 -3.99 -13.37
N PRO A 105 5.48 -3.32 -14.51
CA PRO A 105 5.60 -3.99 -15.81
C PRO A 105 6.98 -4.66 -15.94
N PRO A 106 7.09 -5.79 -16.66
CA PRO A 106 8.40 -6.37 -16.96
C PRO A 106 9.25 -5.34 -17.73
N PRO A 107 10.58 -5.32 -17.54
CA PRO A 107 11.44 -4.43 -18.31
C PRO A 107 11.22 -4.64 -19.81
N ALA A 108 11.28 -3.54 -20.58
CA ALA A 108 11.09 -3.57 -22.04
C ALA A 108 12.12 -4.48 -22.75
N ASP A 109 13.29 -4.67 -22.13
CA ASP A 109 14.39 -5.46 -22.66
C ASP A 109 14.40 -6.82 -21.97
N SER A 110 13.87 -7.83 -22.66
CA SER A 110 13.70 -9.21 -22.21
C SER A 110 15.02 -9.99 -21.97
N SER A 111 16.17 -9.32 -22.03
CA SER A 111 17.51 -9.86 -21.77
C SER A 111 18.02 -9.59 -20.35
N ALA A 112 17.44 -8.63 -19.64
CA ALA A 112 17.61 -8.56 -18.20
C ALA A 112 16.69 -9.61 -17.58
N SER A 113 17.23 -10.48 -16.73
CA SER A 113 16.45 -11.27 -15.78
C SER A 113 15.61 -10.31 -14.94
N GLY A 114 14.42 -9.97 -15.45
CA GLY A 114 13.68 -8.77 -15.08
C GLY A 114 13.00 -8.95 -13.75
N ASP A 115 13.64 -8.48 -12.69
CA ASP A 115 13.02 -8.37 -11.37
C ASP A 115 11.77 -7.50 -11.49
N PHE A 116 10.59 -8.11 -11.28
CA PHE A 116 9.34 -7.36 -11.11
C PHE A 116 9.47 -6.49 -9.86
N ALA A 117 9.73 -5.19 -10.06
CA ALA A 117 9.86 -4.24 -8.97
C ALA A 117 8.49 -3.98 -8.32
N PRO A 118 8.35 -4.04 -6.99
CA PRO A 118 7.10 -3.67 -6.33
C PRO A 118 6.94 -2.15 -6.33
N PHE A 119 5.70 -1.72 -6.50
CA PHE A 119 5.21 -0.36 -6.41
C PHE A 119 4.16 -0.29 -5.31
N LEU A 120 4.27 0.74 -4.48
CA LEU A 120 3.26 1.09 -3.50
C LEU A 120 2.24 2.02 -4.17
N VAL A 121 0.96 1.69 -4.10
CA VAL A 121 -0.14 2.44 -4.73
C VAL A 121 -1.21 2.78 -3.69
N ASP A 122 -2.18 3.59 -4.11
CA ASP A 122 -3.30 4.07 -3.28
C ASP A 122 -2.87 4.95 -2.10
N PHE A 123 -2.92 6.27 -2.30
CA PHE A 123 -2.50 7.23 -1.27
C PHE A 123 -3.70 7.89 -0.58
N GLY A 124 -4.91 7.30 -0.69
CA GLY A 124 -6.13 7.84 -0.09
C GLY A 124 -6.02 8.00 1.43
N HIS A 125 -5.31 7.10 2.10
CA HIS A 125 -5.12 7.13 3.56
C HIS A 125 -3.83 7.83 4.00
N ALA A 126 -3.00 8.29 3.06
CA ALA A 126 -1.67 8.82 3.38
C ALA A 126 -1.77 10.10 4.23
N LYS A 127 -0.94 10.21 5.27
CA LYS A 127 -0.90 11.37 6.17
C LYS A 127 0.48 12.01 6.19
N ARG A 128 0.52 13.33 6.42
CA ARG A 128 1.77 14.07 6.62
C ARG A 128 2.45 13.61 7.93
N PHE A 129 3.77 13.59 7.93
CA PHE A 129 4.57 13.37 9.12
C PHE A 129 5.90 14.14 9.02
N PRO A 130 6.31 14.85 10.09
CA PRO A 130 5.58 15.07 11.34
C PRO A 130 4.42 16.07 11.19
N GLY A 131 3.50 16.10 12.17
CA GLY A 131 2.40 17.07 12.23
C GLY A 131 1.17 16.66 11.43
N GLY A 132 0.94 15.35 11.28
CA GLY A 132 -0.22 14.80 10.60
C GLY A 132 -1.49 14.88 11.42
N VAL A 133 -2.65 14.79 10.75
CA VAL A 133 -3.93 14.59 11.44
C VAL A 133 -4.01 13.14 11.91
N THR A 134 -4.43 12.95 13.16
CA THR A 134 -4.75 11.64 13.74
C THR A 134 -5.75 10.89 12.87
N LEU A 135 -5.52 9.60 12.63
CA LEU A 135 -6.50 8.74 11.96
C LEU A 135 -7.72 8.53 12.86
N ALA A 136 -8.89 8.96 12.40
CA ALA A 136 -10.14 8.55 13.02
C ALA A 136 -10.34 7.04 12.84
N ALA A 137 -11.06 6.40 13.75
CA ALA A 137 -11.35 4.97 13.62
C ALA A 137 -12.14 4.62 12.35
N SER A 138 -12.92 5.57 11.80
CA SER A 138 -13.61 5.47 10.51
C SER A 138 -12.68 5.50 9.30
N ASP A 139 -11.46 6.02 9.47
CA ASP A 139 -10.51 6.26 8.38
C ASP A 139 -9.34 5.27 8.45
N ALA A 140 -9.46 4.27 9.34
CA ALA A 140 -8.54 3.16 9.40
C ALA A 140 -8.64 2.40 8.06
N GLY A 141 -7.51 2.28 7.36
CA GLY A 141 -7.43 1.51 6.12
C GLY A 141 -7.67 0.03 6.39
N SER A 142 -6.82 -0.82 5.83
CA SER A 142 -6.90 -2.26 6.07
C SER A 142 -6.48 -2.61 7.51
N ILE A 143 -7.46 -2.69 8.43
CA ILE A 143 -7.25 -2.84 9.88
C ILE A 143 -6.46 -4.11 10.20
N GLU A 144 -6.62 -5.17 9.40
CA GLU A 144 -5.91 -6.43 9.54
C GLU A 144 -4.39 -6.31 9.31
N TRP A 145 -3.97 -5.26 8.60
CA TRP A 145 -2.56 -4.94 8.37
C TRP A 145 -2.08 -3.78 9.23
N SER A 146 -2.98 -3.09 9.92
CA SER A 146 -2.63 -1.90 10.70
C SER A 146 -1.68 -2.21 11.86
N SER A 147 -0.92 -1.20 12.27
CA SER A 147 -0.05 -1.29 13.44
C SER A 147 -0.90 -1.40 14.72
N ILE A 148 -0.35 -2.02 15.76
CA ILE A 148 -1.00 -2.11 17.08
C ILE A 148 -1.22 -0.69 17.65
N ARG A 149 -0.31 0.22 17.33
CA ARG A 149 -0.34 1.61 17.81
C ARG A 149 -1.45 2.41 17.11
N SER A 150 -1.62 2.25 15.80
CA SER A 150 -2.60 3.01 15.01
C SER A 150 -4.04 2.68 15.41
N ALA A 151 -4.31 1.48 15.94
CA ALA A 151 -5.60 1.09 16.50
C ALA A 151 -6.08 1.98 17.67
N THR A 152 -5.18 2.75 18.30
CA THR A 152 -5.52 3.66 19.42
C THR A 152 -5.69 5.12 19.01
N SER A 153 -6.00 5.39 17.73
CA SER A 153 -6.22 6.74 17.18
C SER A 153 -5.11 7.71 17.54
N ARG A 154 -3.88 7.36 17.15
CA ARG A 154 -2.70 8.20 17.32
C ARG A 154 -2.29 8.82 15.99
N GLU A 155 -1.49 9.88 16.05
CA GLU A 155 -0.81 10.42 14.87
C GLU A 155 -0.03 9.29 14.16
N PRO A 156 -0.24 9.05 12.86
CA PRO A 156 0.52 8.04 12.13
C PRO A 156 2.01 8.37 12.07
N VAL A 157 2.84 7.35 12.23
CA VAL A 157 4.30 7.49 12.16
C VAL A 157 4.91 6.47 11.19
N PRO A 158 6.11 6.71 10.66
CA PRO A 158 6.82 5.78 9.75
C PRO A 158 6.89 4.33 10.25
N GLU A 159 6.98 4.14 11.57
CA GLU A 159 7.03 2.82 12.21
C GLU A 159 5.73 2.02 12.04
N ASP A 160 4.59 2.71 11.88
CA ASP A 160 3.30 2.06 11.66
C ASP A 160 3.28 1.33 10.29
N ASP A 161 3.78 1.99 9.23
CA ASP A 161 3.93 1.37 7.90
C ASP A 161 4.92 0.18 7.93
N LEU A 162 5.98 0.27 8.72
CA LEU A 162 6.97 -0.81 8.85
C LEU A 162 6.40 -2.02 9.58
N GLN A 163 5.58 -1.81 10.62
CA GLN A 163 4.87 -2.90 11.29
C GLN A 163 3.86 -3.55 10.36
N ALA A 164 3.09 -2.75 9.61
CA ALA A 164 2.14 -3.24 8.62
C ALA A 164 2.83 -4.07 7.52
N LEU A 165 3.96 -3.59 6.99
CA LEU A 165 4.78 -4.37 6.07
C LEU A 165 5.25 -5.69 6.69
N GLY A 166 5.61 -5.69 7.99
CA GLY A 166 5.92 -6.91 8.74
C GLY A 166 4.80 -7.94 8.68
N TRP A 167 3.55 -7.51 8.92
CA TRP A 167 2.38 -8.38 8.82
C TRP A 167 2.17 -8.92 7.40
N VAL A 168 2.27 -8.06 6.38
CA VAL A 168 2.19 -8.48 4.97
C VAL A 168 3.22 -9.56 4.62
N LEU A 169 4.47 -9.38 5.06
CA LEU A 169 5.54 -10.35 4.81
C LEU A 169 5.32 -11.66 5.58
N MET A 170 4.87 -11.59 6.83
CA MET A 170 4.54 -12.77 7.63
C MET A 170 3.39 -13.56 7.00
N HIS A 171 2.36 -12.88 6.50
CA HIS A 171 1.28 -13.51 5.75
C HIS A 171 1.79 -14.20 4.48
N GLY A 172 2.67 -13.54 3.71
CA GLY A 172 3.29 -14.15 2.53
C GLY A 172 4.12 -15.41 2.83
N ILE A 173 4.65 -15.56 4.06
CA ILE A 173 5.38 -16.76 4.48
C ILE A 173 4.43 -17.85 4.98
N PHE A 174 3.55 -17.49 5.92
CA PHE A 174 2.80 -18.44 6.74
C PHE A 174 1.35 -18.65 6.30
N GLY A 175 0.81 -17.79 5.43
CA GLY A 175 -0.62 -17.75 5.11
C GLY A 175 -1.39 -16.89 6.11
N GLU A 176 -2.68 -17.19 6.32
CA GLU A 176 -3.56 -16.42 7.22
C GLU A 176 -2.93 -16.17 8.61
N LEU A 177 -3.02 -14.92 9.07
CA LEU A 177 -2.54 -14.53 10.39
C LEU A 177 -3.63 -14.78 11.46
N PRO A 178 -3.25 -15.04 12.72
CA PRO A 178 -4.20 -15.48 13.75
C PRO A 178 -5.40 -14.54 13.98
N TRP A 179 -5.22 -13.23 13.79
CA TRP A 179 -6.26 -12.23 14.04
C TRP A 179 -7.26 -12.05 12.91
N PHE A 180 -7.01 -12.58 11.71
CA PHE A 180 -7.93 -12.42 10.57
C PHE A 180 -9.31 -13.01 10.89
N LYS A 181 -9.32 -14.15 11.58
CA LYS A 181 -10.56 -14.81 12.04
C LYS A 181 -11.32 -13.99 13.08
N MET A 182 -10.61 -13.25 13.92
CA MET A 182 -11.22 -12.38 14.94
C MET A 182 -11.80 -11.11 14.31
N LEU A 183 -11.14 -10.57 13.29
CA LEU A 183 -11.62 -9.38 12.57
C LEU A 183 -12.90 -9.65 11.79
N VAL A 184 -13.08 -10.85 11.21
CA VAL A 184 -14.36 -11.22 10.56
C VAL A 184 -15.55 -11.11 11.52
N VAL A 185 -15.35 -11.41 12.81
CA VAL A 185 -16.38 -11.21 13.84
C VAL A 185 -16.57 -9.73 14.13
N ALA A 186 -15.48 -8.98 14.28
CA ALA A 186 -15.52 -7.54 14.54
C ALA A 186 -16.17 -6.73 13.40
N TYR A 187 -15.94 -7.09 12.13
CA TYR A 187 -16.57 -6.44 10.97
C TYR A 187 -18.09 -6.65 10.93
N LYS A 188 -18.57 -7.87 11.26
CA LYS A 188 -20.01 -8.15 11.39
C LYS A 188 -20.67 -7.31 12.49
N ASP A 189 -19.96 -7.12 13.60
CA ASP A 189 -20.41 -6.28 14.72
C ASP A 189 -20.25 -4.78 14.45
N TRP A 190 -19.44 -4.39 13.46
CA TRP A 190 -19.26 -3.00 13.03
C TRP A 190 -20.38 -2.56 12.10
N ASP A 191 -20.70 -3.34 11.07
CA ASP A 191 -21.77 -3.03 10.12
C ASP A 191 -23.15 -2.95 10.80
N SER A 192 -23.40 -3.80 11.79
CA SER A 192 -24.65 -3.79 12.57
C SER A 192 -24.83 -2.57 13.49
N ARG A 193 -23.80 -1.74 13.69
CA ARG A 193 -23.90 -0.49 14.44
C ARG A 193 -24.30 0.71 13.58
N PHE A 194 -24.38 0.54 12.25
CA PHE A 194 -24.76 1.58 11.29
C PHE A 194 -25.98 1.21 10.43
N THR A 195 -26.67 0.11 10.75
CA THR A 195 -28.00 -0.28 10.24
C THR A 195 -29.05 -0.17 11.33
#